data_AF-A0A8T7KZT5-F1
#
_entry.id   AF-A0A8T7KZT5-F1
#
_cell.length_a   1.000
_cell.length_b   1.000
_cell.length_c   1.000
_cell.angle_alpha   90.00
_cell.angle_beta   90.00
_cell.angle_gamma   90.00
#
_symmetry.space_group_name_H-M   'P 1'
#
loop_
_entity.id
_entity.type
_entity.pdbx_description
1 polymer ?
#
loop_
_entity_poly.entity_id
_entity_poly.type
_entity_poly.pdbx_seq_one_letter_code
_entity_poly.pdbx_strand_id
1 'polypeptide(L)'
;MRQTIALMIVGLSLLAACSTGPSDAERTLEAQRDSLATQIVDVRSTATVEADRLLMTAEFAQTAAAQVRTQNQVLSATIAALGGDAALVAPRASTPTLPAVIDPAAPVTPAPGGETLAATPSPAPPNLYNAVTARGVGANDCALATVSQFTTADVSIYVVATASNIQPGMTLASRWFYEGQEVIRHTFKPDFAINQNCIWFFIDPEETPFNPGSWTVQLELNGQPVGEPVAFSISG
;
A
#
# COMPACT_ATOMS: atom_id res chain seq x y z
N MET A 1 -10.09 65.72 50.20
CA MET A 1 -10.44 65.64 48.76
C MET A 1 -10.09 64.25 48.17
N ARG A 2 -10.48 63.15 48.83
CA ARG A 2 -10.14 61.77 48.40
C ARG A 2 -11.29 60.75 48.51
N GLN A 3 -12.51 61.19 48.80
CA GLN A 3 -13.63 60.30 49.13
C GLN A 3 -14.81 60.34 48.15
N THR A 4 -14.77 61.19 47.12
CA THR A 4 -15.87 61.37 46.15
C THR A 4 -15.69 60.59 44.84
N ILE A 5 -14.57 59.90 44.61
CA ILE A 5 -14.30 59.18 43.34
C ILE A 5 -14.81 57.72 43.38
N ALA A 6 -15.00 57.11 44.55
CA ALA A 6 -15.40 55.70 44.66
C ALA A 6 -16.88 55.43 44.35
N LEU A 7 -17.76 56.46 44.32
CA LEU A 7 -19.20 56.25 44.16
C LEU A 7 -19.70 56.27 42.70
N MET A 8 -18.85 56.59 41.73
CA MET A 8 -19.28 56.77 40.33
C MET A 8 -19.00 55.59 39.39
N ILE A 9 -18.30 54.53 39.85
CA ILE A 9 -17.94 53.38 38.99
C ILE A 9 -18.93 52.20 39.13
N VAL A 10 -19.76 52.17 40.18
CA VAL A 10 -20.73 51.07 40.42
C VAL A 10 -22.06 51.29 39.66
N GLY A 11 -22.32 52.49 39.14
CA GLY A 11 -23.57 52.79 38.42
C GLY A 11 -23.61 52.38 36.93
N LEU A 12 -22.47 52.01 36.34
CA LEU A 12 -22.34 51.80 34.88
C LEU A 12 -22.11 50.32 34.49
N SER A 13 -22.60 49.38 35.29
CA SER A 13 -22.51 47.93 35.02
C SER A 13 -23.86 47.22 34.91
N LEU A 14 -24.99 47.94 35.03
CA LEU A 14 -26.34 47.35 35.07
C LEU A 14 -27.15 47.47 33.77
N LEU A 15 -26.56 47.93 32.65
CA LEU A 15 -27.29 48.16 31.39
C LEU A 15 -26.81 47.32 30.19
N ALA A 16 -25.91 46.35 30.38
CA ALA A 16 -25.32 45.57 29.28
C ALA A 16 -25.80 44.10 29.18
N ALA A 17 -26.98 43.75 29.74
CA ALA A 17 -27.45 42.35 29.80
C ALA A 17 -28.70 42.04 28.96
N CYS A 18 -28.94 42.79 27.87
CA CYS A 18 -29.96 42.45 26.86
C CYS A 18 -29.33 42.33 25.47
N SER A 19 -28.39 41.41 25.28
CA SER A 19 -28.07 40.91 23.95
C SER A 19 -29.09 39.82 23.61
N THR A 20 -30.04 40.13 22.74
CA THR A 20 -30.87 39.14 22.05
C THR A 20 -29.95 38.20 21.30
N GLY A 21 -29.66 37.05 21.91
CA GLY A 21 -28.85 36.01 21.27
C GLY A 21 -29.54 35.51 20.01
N PRO A 22 -28.76 35.01 19.03
CA PRO A 22 -29.32 34.42 17.82
C PRO A 22 -30.30 33.32 18.19
N SER A 23 -31.45 33.31 17.51
CA SER A 23 -32.48 32.30 17.74
C SER A 23 -31.93 30.90 17.43
N ASP A 24 -32.42 29.86 18.10
CA ASP A 24 -31.95 28.48 17.87
C ASP A 24 -32.07 28.03 16.39
N ALA A 25 -32.97 28.68 15.64
CA ALA A 25 -33.10 28.51 14.20
C ALA A 25 -31.87 29.02 13.42
N GLU A 26 -31.28 30.16 13.80
CA GLU A 26 -30.07 30.70 13.17
C GLU A 26 -28.85 29.83 13.48
N ARG A 27 -28.73 29.33 14.71
CA ARG A 27 -27.64 28.41 15.09
C ARG A 27 -27.69 27.08 14.33
N THR A 28 -28.90 26.59 14.04
CA THR A 28 -29.08 25.37 13.24
C THR A 28 -28.69 25.60 11.78
N LEU A 29 -28.96 26.80 11.24
CA LEU A 29 -28.69 27.14 9.85
C LEU A 29 -27.18 27.36 9.60
N GLU A 30 -26.46 27.94 10.56
CA GLU A 30 -24.99 28.02 10.52
C GLU A 30 -24.36 26.62 10.58
N ALA A 31 -24.83 25.74 11.49
CA ALA A 31 -24.34 24.37 11.58
C ALA A 31 -24.56 23.56 10.29
N GLN A 32 -25.70 23.74 9.60
CA GLN A 32 -25.94 23.10 8.31
C GLN A 32 -25.03 23.64 7.19
N ARG A 33 -24.75 24.95 7.19
CA ARG A 33 -23.84 25.57 6.21
C ARG A 33 -22.41 25.05 6.36
N ASP A 34 -21.93 24.89 7.58
CA ASP A 34 -20.59 24.35 7.86
C ASP A 34 -20.49 22.87 7.47
N SER A 35 -21.55 22.10 7.69
CA SER A 35 -21.63 20.70 7.23
C SER A 35 -21.61 20.58 5.70
N LEU A 36 -22.33 21.43 4.97
CA LEU A 36 -22.33 21.40 3.50
C LEU A 36 -20.99 21.86 2.93
N ALA A 37 -20.35 22.86 3.54
CA ALA A 37 -19.03 23.32 3.11
C ALA A 37 -17.99 22.20 3.22
N THR A 38 -18.07 21.37 4.27
CA THR A 38 -17.19 20.21 4.47
C THR A 38 -17.40 19.14 3.39
N GLN A 39 -18.65 18.83 3.06
CA GLN A 39 -18.96 17.84 2.00
C GLN A 39 -18.43 18.27 0.62
N ILE A 40 -18.48 19.57 0.30
CA ILE A 40 -17.98 20.07 -0.99
C ILE A 40 -16.45 19.91 -1.11
N VAL A 41 -15.70 20.10 -0.02
CA VAL A 41 -14.24 19.90 -0.01
C VAL A 41 -13.89 18.43 -0.19
N ASP A 42 -14.63 17.52 0.46
CA ASP A 42 -14.41 16.07 0.37
C ASP A 42 -14.72 15.49 -1.02
N VAL A 43 -15.76 16.01 -1.68
CA VAL A 43 -16.06 15.61 -3.07
C VAL A 43 -14.98 16.10 -4.03
N ARG A 44 -14.47 17.33 -3.84
CA ARG A 44 -13.40 17.87 -4.68
C ARG A 44 -12.09 17.11 -4.50
N SER A 45 -11.72 16.77 -3.26
CA SER A 45 -10.51 15.99 -2.99
C SER A 45 -10.61 14.59 -3.62
N THR A 46 -11.77 13.94 -3.50
CA THR A 46 -12.02 12.62 -4.10
C THR A 46 -11.93 12.65 -5.63
N ALA A 47 -12.53 13.66 -6.27
CA ALA A 47 -12.47 13.82 -7.73
C ALA A 47 -11.04 14.06 -8.24
N THR A 48 -10.22 14.82 -7.52
CA THR A 48 -8.80 15.00 -7.86
C THR A 48 -8.00 13.70 -7.73
N VAL A 49 -8.23 12.90 -6.68
CA VAL A 49 -7.53 11.61 -6.50
C VAL A 49 -7.85 10.62 -7.62
N GLU A 50 -9.10 10.59 -8.07
CA GLU A 50 -9.50 9.72 -9.18
C GLU A 50 -8.89 10.19 -10.52
N ALA A 51 -8.87 11.49 -10.78
CA ALA A 51 -8.21 12.06 -11.96
C ALA A 51 -6.69 11.77 -11.97
N ASP A 52 -6.02 11.94 -10.82
CA ASP A 52 -4.59 11.62 -10.67
C ASP A 52 -4.32 10.13 -10.88
N ARG A 53 -5.21 9.26 -10.38
CA ARG A 53 -5.11 7.81 -10.58
C ARG A 53 -5.25 7.41 -12.06
N LEU A 54 -6.14 8.08 -12.80
CA LEU A 54 -6.30 7.86 -14.24
C LEU A 54 -5.06 8.34 -15.03
N LEU A 55 -4.48 9.47 -14.65
CA LEU A 55 -3.24 9.98 -15.26
C LEU A 55 -2.06 9.04 -15.00
N MET A 56 -1.88 8.58 -13.76
CA MET A 56 -0.83 7.63 -13.40
C MET A 56 -0.97 6.31 -14.17
N THR A 57 -2.21 5.84 -14.36
CA THR A 57 -2.50 4.64 -15.17
C THR A 57 -2.14 4.86 -16.65
N ALA A 58 -2.41 6.05 -17.19
CA ALA A 58 -2.06 6.38 -18.57
C ALA A 58 -0.54 6.45 -18.79
N GLU A 59 0.21 7.06 -17.87
CA GLU A 59 1.67 7.12 -17.90
C GLU A 59 2.31 5.73 -17.80
N PHE A 60 1.78 4.87 -16.91
CA PHE A 60 2.22 3.48 -16.81
C PHE A 60 1.97 2.71 -18.12
N ALA A 61 0.78 2.86 -18.72
CA ALA A 61 0.46 2.22 -19.99
C ALA A 61 1.37 2.68 -21.13
N GLN A 62 1.73 3.97 -21.19
CA GLN A 62 2.68 4.50 -22.16
C GLN A 62 4.09 3.93 -21.96
N THR A 63 4.54 3.83 -20.71
CA THR A 63 5.85 3.27 -20.35
C THR A 63 5.94 1.78 -20.72
N ALA A 64 4.91 1.01 -20.38
CA ALA A 64 4.81 -0.41 -20.76
C ALA A 64 4.87 -0.59 -22.29
N ALA A 65 4.15 0.24 -23.04
CA ALA A 65 4.18 0.22 -24.50
C ALA A 65 5.55 0.61 -25.09
N ALA A 66 6.30 1.50 -24.44
CA ALA A 66 7.68 1.82 -24.84
C ALA A 66 8.64 0.65 -24.56
N GLN A 67 8.51 0.01 -23.40
CA GLN A 67 9.35 -1.13 -23.01
C GLN A 67 9.17 -2.34 -23.94
N VAL A 68 7.93 -2.67 -24.31
CA VAL A 68 7.63 -3.74 -25.28
C VAL A 68 8.24 -3.42 -26.65
N ARG A 69 8.22 -2.15 -27.08
CA ARG A 69 8.89 -1.74 -28.32
C ARG A 69 10.40 -1.96 -28.27
N THR A 70 11.05 -1.59 -27.17
CA THR A 70 12.49 -1.82 -26.98
C THR A 70 12.83 -3.32 -26.97
N GLN A 71 12.04 -4.14 -26.27
CA GLN A 71 12.24 -5.60 -26.26
C GLN A 71 12.10 -6.21 -27.66
N ASN A 72 11.10 -5.79 -28.42
CA ASN A 72 10.90 -6.25 -29.80
C ASN A 72 12.05 -5.82 -30.72
N GLN A 73 12.64 -4.64 -30.53
CA GLN A 73 13.82 -4.19 -31.29
C GLN A 73 15.06 -5.01 -30.97
N VAL A 74 15.28 -5.35 -29.69
CA VAL A 74 16.42 -6.20 -29.28
C VAL A 74 16.26 -7.62 -29.81
N LEU A 75 15.04 -8.17 -29.74
CA LEU A 75 14.75 -9.51 -30.24
C LEU A 75 14.96 -9.59 -31.76
N SER A 76 14.45 -8.61 -32.51
CA SER A 76 14.63 -8.58 -33.97
C SER A 76 16.09 -8.41 -34.37
N ALA A 77 16.87 -7.57 -33.66
CA ALA A 77 18.30 -7.42 -33.89
C ALA A 77 19.08 -8.71 -33.60
N THR A 78 18.70 -9.44 -32.55
CA THR A 78 19.34 -10.72 -32.18
C THR A 78 19.09 -11.80 -33.23
N ILE A 79 17.85 -11.91 -33.73
CA ILE A 79 17.49 -12.86 -34.79
C ILE A 79 18.24 -12.53 -36.09
N ALA A 80 18.32 -11.24 -36.46
CA ALA A 80 19.07 -10.80 -37.63
C ALA A 80 20.56 -11.13 -37.51
N ALA A 81 21.17 -10.95 -36.33
CA ALA A 81 22.58 -11.29 -36.09
C ALA A 81 22.85 -12.80 -36.19
N LEU A 82 21.86 -13.65 -35.90
CA LEU A 82 21.93 -15.10 -36.04
C LEU A 82 21.61 -15.61 -37.45
N GLY A 83 21.36 -14.71 -38.42
CA GLY A 83 21.02 -15.05 -39.80
C GLY A 83 19.57 -15.53 -40.00
N GLY A 84 18.70 -15.31 -39.01
CA GLY A 84 17.27 -15.60 -39.12
C GLY A 84 16.50 -14.50 -39.86
N ASP A 85 15.36 -14.87 -40.46
CA ASP A 85 14.47 -13.91 -41.12
C ASP A 85 13.63 -13.14 -40.06
N ALA A 86 14.03 -11.90 -39.78
CA ALA A 86 13.35 -11.01 -38.84
C ALA A 86 11.90 -10.69 -39.25
N ALA A 87 11.52 -10.89 -40.52
CA ALA A 87 10.15 -10.65 -40.99
C ALA A 87 9.14 -11.62 -40.37
N LEU A 88 9.57 -12.82 -39.93
CA LEU A 88 8.70 -13.80 -39.30
C LEU A 88 8.34 -13.48 -37.84
N VAL A 89 9.06 -12.55 -37.21
CA VAL A 89 8.86 -12.13 -35.81
C VAL A 89 8.35 -10.69 -35.71
N ALA A 90 7.99 -10.07 -36.85
CA ALA A 90 7.38 -8.76 -36.85
C ALA A 90 6.07 -8.80 -36.02
N PRO A 91 5.99 -8.05 -34.91
CA PRO A 91 4.79 -8.05 -34.09
C PRO A 91 3.63 -7.57 -34.96
N ARG A 92 2.59 -8.40 -35.09
CA ARG A 92 1.30 -7.94 -35.59
C ARG A 92 0.81 -6.92 -34.57
N ALA A 93 1.06 -5.66 -34.83
CA ALA A 93 0.44 -4.58 -34.09
C ALA A 93 -1.07 -4.74 -34.30
N SER A 94 -1.74 -5.40 -33.37
CA SER A 94 -3.17 -5.21 -33.19
C SER A 94 -3.31 -3.76 -32.75
N THR A 95 -3.50 -2.88 -33.72
CA THR A 95 -3.84 -1.49 -33.49
C THR A 95 -5.02 -1.52 -32.52
N PRO A 96 -4.90 -0.95 -31.32
CA PRO A 96 -6.04 -0.85 -30.43
C PRO A 96 -7.10 -0.08 -31.20
N THR A 97 -8.21 -0.74 -31.54
CA THR A 97 -9.35 -0.06 -32.11
C THR A 97 -9.79 0.94 -31.05
N LEU A 98 -9.63 2.24 -31.32
CA LEU A 98 -10.16 3.25 -30.42
C LEU A 98 -11.64 2.92 -30.19
N PRO A 99 -12.13 2.92 -28.94
CA PRO A 99 -13.55 2.81 -28.69
C PRO A 99 -14.24 3.89 -29.52
N ALA A 100 -15.28 3.47 -30.26
CA ALA A 100 -16.00 4.34 -31.16
C ALA A 100 -16.37 5.64 -30.44
N VAL A 101 -16.10 6.78 -31.08
CA VAL A 101 -16.60 8.08 -30.64
C VAL A 101 -18.10 7.92 -30.47
N ILE A 102 -18.57 8.05 -29.22
CA ILE A 102 -19.97 7.92 -28.88
C ILE A 102 -20.67 9.09 -29.56
N ASP A 103 -21.39 8.84 -30.65
CA ASP A 103 -22.27 9.82 -31.28
C ASP A 103 -23.47 10.04 -30.34
N PRO A 104 -23.65 11.23 -29.74
CA PRO A 104 -24.68 11.47 -28.75
C PRO A 104 -26.12 11.47 -29.32
N ALA A 105 -26.31 11.26 -30.63
CA ALA A 105 -27.61 11.36 -31.28
C ALA A 105 -28.23 10.01 -31.72
N ALA A 106 -27.55 8.87 -31.56
CA ALA A 106 -28.11 7.59 -32.00
C ALA A 106 -29.15 7.03 -31.00
N PRO A 107 -30.38 6.73 -31.43
CA PRO A 107 -31.36 6.05 -30.58
C PRO A 107 -30.88 4.64 -30.24
N VAL A 108 -30.55 4.42 -28.97
CA VAL A 108 -30.17 3.13 -28.41
C VAL A 108 -31.34 2.15 -28.57
N THR A 109 -31.18 1.20 -29.49
CA THR A 109 -32.07 0.04 -29.58
C THR A 109 -31.63 -0.94 -28.49
N PRO A 110 -32.50 -1.31 -27.52
CA PRO A 110 -32.10 -2.22 -26.46
C PRO A 110 -31.78 -3.58 -27.08
N ALA A 111 -30.51 -3.96 -27.07
CA ALA A 111 -30.07 -5.26 -27.54
C ALA A 111 -30.65 -6.34 -26.60
N PRO A 112 -31.37 -7.36 -27.11
CA PRO A 112 -31.82 -8.51 -26.34
C PRO A 112 -30.63 -9.46 -26.15
N GLY A 113 -29.67 -9.04 -25.35
CA GLY A 113 -28.51 -9.82 -24.94
C GLY A 113 -28.33 -9.60 -23.47
N GLY A 114 -28.88 -10.50 -22.65
CA GLY A 114 -28.54 -10.56 -21.23
C GLY A 114 -27.08 -10.96 -21.10
N GLU A 115 -26.18 -9.97 -21.16
CA GLU A 115 -24.79 -10.15 -20.77
C GLU A 115 -24.79 -10.65 -19.33
N THR A 116 -24.46 -11.93 -19.17
CA THR A 116 -24.22 -12.52 -17.87
C THR A 116 -22.98 -11.80 -17.36
N LEU A 117 -23.17 -10.83 -16.46
CA LEU A 117 -22.07 -10.09 -15.85
C LEU A 117 -21.08 -11.13 -15.32
N ALA A 118 -19.89 -11.18 -15.92
CA ALA A 118 -18.83 -12.04 -15.43
C ALA A 118 -18.62 -11.68 -13.96
N ALA A 119 -18.76 -12.67 -13.07
CA ALA A 119 -18.60 -12.44 -11.65
C ALA A 119 -17.26 -11.75 -11.42
N THR A 120 -17.28 -10.59 -10.74
CA THR A 120 -16.07 -9.88 -10.35
C THR A 120 -15.17 -10.87 -9.64
N PRO A 121 -13.89 -11.02 -10.06
CA PRO A 121 -13.00 -11.96 -9.43
C PRO A 121 -12.94 -11.68 -7.93
N SER A 122 -13.13 -12.72 -7.12
CA SER A 122 -13.01 -12.61 -5.67
C SER A 122 -11.59 -12.14 -5.33
N PRO A 123 -11.43 -11.20 -4.38
CA PRO A 123 -10.10 -10.76 -3.96
C PRO A 123 -9.27 -11.97 -3.52
N ALA A 124 -8.04 -12.07 -4.00
CA ALA A 124 -7.14 -13.13 -3.54
C ALA A 124 -6.93 -13.02 -2.02
N PRO A 125 -6.82 -14.15 -1.29
CA PRO A 125 -6.64 -14.12 0.14
C PRO A 125 -5.30 -13.45 0.53
N PRO A 126 -5.20 -12.89 1.75
CA PRO A 126 -3.95 -12.41 2.32
C PRO A 126 -2.89 -13.51 2.34
N ASN A 127 -1.66 -13.20 1.92
CA ASN A 127 -0.59 -14.20 1.83
C ASN A 127 0.81 -13.60 2.05
N LEU A 128 1.73 -14.44 2.53
CA LEU A 128 3.17 -14.20 2.62
C LEU A 128 3.87 -15.30 1.83
N TYR A 129 4.76 -14.95 0.90
CA TYR A 129 5.44 -15.92 0.04
C TYR A 129 6.88 -15.48 -0.27
N ASN A 130 7.66 -16.39 -0.88
CA ASN A 130 9.09 -16.18 -1.18
C ASN A 130 9.91 -15.76 0.03
N ALA A 131 9.64 -16.37 1.20
CA ALA A 131 10.38 -16.08 2.41
C ALA A 131 11.84 -16.54 2.27
N VAL A 132 12.77 -15.65 2.56
CA VAL A 132 14.23 -15.87 2.50
C VAL A 132 14.91 -15.20 3.66
N THR A 133 16.10 -15.68 4.03
CA THR A 133 16.98 -14.99 4.99
C THR A 133 18.05 -14.16 4.27
N ALA A 134 18.50 -13.08 4.91
CA ALA A 134 19.48 -12.14 4.35
C ALA A 134 20.32 -11.46 5.44
N ARG A 135 21.49 -10.93 5.06
CA ARG A 135 22.32 -10.05 5.92
C ARG A 135 21.90 -8.59 5.91
N GLY A 136 21.00 -8.22 5.01
CA GLY A 136 20.57 -6.84 4.88
C GLY A 136 19.39 -6.71 3.92
N VAL A 137 18.66 -5.61 4.11
CA VAL A 137 17.53 -5.20 3.29
C VAL A 137 17.89 -3.93 2.52
N GLY A 138 17.39 -3.82 1.30
CA GLY A 138 17.60 -2.67 0.43
C GLY A 138 16.62 -1.53 0.73
N ALA A 139 16.76 -0.44 -0.03
CA ALA A 139 15.86 0.72 0.08
C ALA A 139 14.40 0.42 -0.31
N ASN A 140 14.14 -0.72 -0.94
CA ASN A 140 12.81 -1.23 -1.29
C ASN A 140 12.29 -2.29 -0.31
N ASP A 141 12.88 -2.39 0.89
CA ASP A 141 12.52 -3.37 1.93
C ASP A 141 12.68 -4.85 1.53
N CYS A 142 13.31 -5.12 0.38
CA CYS A 142 13.58 -6.49 -0.08
C CYS A 142 15.01 -6.92 0.29
N ALA A 143 15.24 -8.24 0.34
CA ALA A 143 16.55 -8.80 0.60
C ALA A 143 17.58 -8.35 -0.46
N LEU A 144 18.73 -7.83 -0.03
CA LEU A 144 19.84 -7.49 -0.94
C LEU A 144 20.45 -8.76 -1.56
N ALA A 145 20.57 -9.82 -0.74
CA ALA A 145 21.05 -11.13 -1.15
C ALA A 145 20.47 -12.20 -0.25
N THR A 146 19.99 -13.29 -0.84
CA THR A 146 19.55 -14.48 -0.09
C THR A 146 20.77 -15.23 0.47
N VAL A 147 20.74 -15.50 1.76
CA VAL A 147 21.82 -16.16 2.50
C VAL A 147 21.19 -17.14 3.49
N SER A 148 21.69 -18.37 3.55
CA SER A 148 21.26 -19.40 4.54
C SER A 148 22.37 -19.82 5.52
N GLN A 149 23.55 -19.19 5.44
CA GLN A 149 24.67 -19.45 6.33
C GLN A 149 25.18 -18.14 6.92
N PHE A 150 25.18 -18.07 8.24
CA PHE A 150 25.59 -16.94 9.05
C PHE A 150 26.71 -17.36 10.00
N THR A 151 27.33 -16.38 10.64
CA THR A 151 28.39 -16.57 11.64
C THR A 151 28.02 -15.88 12.94
N THR A 152 28.66 -16.25 14.03
CA THR A 152 28.51 -15.55 15.32
C THR A 152 28.95 -14.08 15.29
N ALA A 153 29.68 -13.68 14.24
CA ALA A 153 30.11 -12.29 14.01
C ALA A 153 29.12 -11.45 13.18
N ASP A 154 28.08 -12.07 12.60
CA ASP A 154 27.03 -11.31 11.93
C ASP A 154 26.25 -10.48 12.98
N VAL A 155 25.99 -9.20 12.67
CA VAL A 155 25.34 -8.27 13.62
C VAL A 155 23.81 -8.30 13.53
N SER A 156 23.27 -8.85 12.45
CA SER A 156 21.83 -8.99 12.24
C SER A 156 21.53 -10.08 11.22
N ILE A 157 20.38 -10.75 11.42
CA ILE A 157 19.85 -11.75 10.49
C ILE A 157 18.41 -11.35 10.17
N TYR A 158 18.14 -11.10 8.89
CA TYR A 158 16.82 -10.71 8.41
C TYR A 158 16.10 -11.92 7.86
N VAL A 159 14.78 -12.00 8.09
CA VAL A 159 13.85 -12.77 7.27
C VAL A 159 13.02 -11.80 6.45
N VAL A 160 12.94 -12.02 5.15
CA VAL A 160 12.24 -11.16 4.19
C VAL A 160 11.24 -12.01 3.42
N ALA A 161 10.01 -11.53 3.25
CA ALA A 161 8.99 -12.19 2.44
C ALA A 161 8.20 -11.16 1.63
N THR A 162 7.57 -11.60 0.54
CA THR A 162 6.63 -10.78 -0.21
C THR A 162 5.23 -10.92 0.37
N ALA A 163 4.63 -9.78 0.73
CA ALA A 163 3.28 -9.67 1.26
C ALA A 163 2.29 -9.30 0.15
N SER A 164 1.12 -9.95 0.13
CA SER A 164 0.03 -9.64 -0.80
C SER A 164 -1.32 -9.66 -0.09
N ASN A 165 -2.19 -8.70 -0.46
CA ASN A 165 -3.53 -8.50 0.09
C ASN A 165 -3.56 -8.33 1.62
N ILE A 166 -2.49 -7.81 2.23
CA ILE A 166 -2.47 -7.51 3.66
C ILE A 166 -3.27 -6.23 3.89
N GLN A 167 -4.27 -6.30 4.76
CA GLN A 167 -5.11 -5.16 5.11
C GLN A 167 -4.64 -4.50 6.41
N PRO A 168 -4.95 -3.21 6.62
CA PRO A 168 -4.75 -2.55 7.91
C PRO A 168 -5.33 -3.36 9.05
N GLY A 169 -4.57 -3.49 10.13
CA GLY A 169 -4.97 -4.21 11.32
C GLY A 169 -4.78 -5.74 11.27
N MET A 170 -4.32 -6.31 10.17
CA MET A 170 -3.83 -7.69 10.17
C MET A 170 -2.55 -7.80 11.00
N THR A 171 -2.31 -8.95 11.61
CA THR A 171 -1.12 -9.19 12.45
C THR A 171 -0.15 -10.09 11.71
N LEU A 172 1.06 -9.58 11.44
CA LEU A 172 2.18 -10.36 10.91
C LEU A 172 3.11 -10.71 12.07
N ALA A 173 3.67 -11.90 12.08
CA ALA A 173 4.68 -12.26 13.07
C ALA A 173 5.79 -13.10 12.46
N SER A 174 6.97 -13.05 13.08
CA SER A 174 8.07 -14.00 12.86
C SER A 174 8.37 -14.72 14.17
N ARG A 175 8.50 -16.04 14.11
CA ARG A 175 8.91 -16.90 15.23
C ARG A 175 10.21 -17.57 14.88
N TRP A 176 11.21 -17.38 15.72
CA TRP A 176 12.56 -17.85 15.50
C TRP A 176 12.85 -19.01 16.43
N PHE A 177 13.41 -20.08 15.87
CA PHE A 177 13.71 -21.31 16.57
C PHE A 177 15.20 -21.64 16.47
N TYR A 178 15.78 -22.04 17.60
CA TYR A 178 17.12 -22.58 17.69
C TYR A 178 17.01 -24.05 18.13
N GLU A 179 17.55 -24.98 17.33
CA GLU A 179 17.46 -26.43 17.58
C GLU A 179 16.01 -26.89 17.86
N GLY A 180 15.04 -26.28 17.16
CA GLY A 180 13.61 -26.57 17.28
C GLY A 180 12.88 -25.92 18.47
N GLN A 181 13.59 -25.17 19.33
CA GLN A 181 12.97 -24.42 20.43
C GLN A 181 12.78 -22.96 20.04
N GLU A 182 11.57 -22.43 20.25
CA GLU A 182 11.30 -21.00 20.02
C GLU A 182 12.10 -20.15 21.00
N VAL A 183 12.93 -19.25 20.48
CA VAL A 183 13.79 -18.37 21.28
C VAL A 183 13.31 -16.93 21.28
N ILE A 184 12.70 -16.46 20.18
CA ILE A 184 12.17 -15.10 20.09
C ILE A 184 11.03 -14.99 19.07
N ARG A 185 10.13 -14.03 19.30
CA ARG A 185 8.98 -13.74 18.44
C ARG A 185 8.78 -12.25 18.27
N HIS A 186 8.67 -11.79 17.03
CA HIS A 186 8.35 -10.40 16.69
C HIS A 186 6.97 -10.30 16.05
N THR A 187 6.28 -9.20 16.33
CA THR A 187 4.93 -8.94 15.81
C THR A 187 4.87 -7.54 15.21
N PHE A 188 4.20 -7.42 14.06
CA PHE A 188 3.96 -6.17 13.36
C PHE A 188 2.50 -6.10 12.91
N LYS A 189 1.87 -4.93 13.10
CA LYS A 189 0.47 -4.69 12.74
C LYS A 189 0.40 -3.40 11.91
N PRO A 190 0.41 -3.47 10.57
CA PRO A 190 0.36 -2.29 9.73
C PRO A 190 -1.00 -1.57 9.88
N ASP A 191 -0.96 -0.25 9.83
CA ASP A 191 -2.14 0.63 9.69
C ASP A 191 -2.44 0.97 8.22
N PHE A 192 -1.67 0.41 7.28
CA PHE A 192 -1.84 0.53 5.83
C PHE A 192 -1.95 -0.84 5.15
N ALA A 193 -2.43 -0.84 3.90
CA ALA A 193 -2.49 -2.06 3.08
C ALA A 193 -1.15 -2.35 2.42
N ILE A 194 -0.75 -3.62 2.37
CA ILE A 194 0.47 -4.07 1.69
C ILE A 194 0.08 -5.01 0.55
N ASN A 195 0.42 -4.59 -0.67
CA ASN A 195 0.12 -5.34 -1.89
C ASN A 195 1.37 -5.50 -2.74
N GLN A 196 1.84 -6.75 -2.84
CA GLN A 196 3.00 -7.14 -3.64
C GLN A 196 4.27 -6.38 -3.27
N ASN A 197 4.50 -6.17 -1.96
CA ASN A 197 5.70 -5.53 -1.46
C ASN A 197 6.42 -6.41 -0.42
N CYS A 198 7.72 -6.20 -0.24
CA CYS A 198 8.48 -6.92 0.75
C CYS A 198 8.17 -6.43 2.18
N ILE A 199 8.20 -7.35 3.12
CA ILE A 199 8.21 -7.08 4.56
C ILE A 199 9.36 -7.86 5.17
N TRP A 200 9.92 -7.35 6.26
CA TRP A 200 11.04 -7.98 6.93
C TRP A 200 10.92 -7.94 8.45
N PHE A 201 11.51 -8.94 9.08
CA PHE A 201 11.82 -8.96 10.50
C PHE A 201 13.31 -9.27 10.63
N PHE A 202 13.91 -8.90 11.76
CA PHE A 202 15.29 -9.27 12.05
C PHE A 202 15.45 -9.67 13.51
N ILE A 203 16.59 -10.30 13.78
CA ILE A 203 17.13 -10.53 15.11
C ILE A 203 18.57 -10.04 15.13
N ASP A 204 19.06 -9.68 16.31
CA ASP A 204 20.46 -9.36 16.58
C ASP A 204 20.98 -10.12 17.82
N PRO A 205 22.31 -10.13 18.06
CA PRO A 205 22.89 -10.81 19.22
C PRO A 205 22.52 -10.22 20.58
N GLU A 206 22.01 -8.99 20.66
CA GLU A 206 21.58 -8.36 21.91
C GLU A 206 20.24 -8.93 22.38
N GLU A 207 19.34 -9.22 21.44
CA GLU A 207 18.03 -9.83 21.70
C GLU A 207 18.10 -11.35 21.87
N THR A 208 18.88 -12.04 21.01
CA THR A 208 19.04 -13.49 21.07
C THR A 208 20.48 -13.89 20.69
N PRO A 209 21.25 -14.53 21.60
CA PRO A 209 22.62 -14.90 21.29
C PRO A 209 22.71 -15.82 20.06
N PHE A 210 23.54 -15.44 19.10
CA PHE A 210 23.79 -16.22 17.88
C PHE A 210 24.65 -17.45 18.18
N ASN A 211 24.02 -18.48 18.74
CA ASN A 211 24.68 -19.76 19.00
C ASN A 211 24.86 -20.55 17.69
N PRO A 212 26.05 -21.16 17.46
CA PRO A 212 26.24 -22.05 16.33
C PRO A 212 25.26 -23.23 16.35
N GLY A 213 24.67 -23.54 15.20
CA GLY A 213 23.69 -24.63 15.09
C GLY A 213 22.64 -24.38 14.01
N SER A 214 21.56 -25.16 14.10
CA SER A 214 20.43 -25.11 13.17
C SER A 214 19.37 -24.14 13.66
N TRP A 215 18.93 -23.28 12.75
CA TRP A 215 17.91 -22.28 13.02
C TRP A 215 16.79 -22.36 12.00
N THR A 216 15.58 -22.01 12.44
CA THR A 216 14.44 -21.82 11.53
C THR A 216 13.67 -20.57 11.90
N VAL A 217 12.99 -19.99 10.92
CA VAL A 217 12.04 -18.90 11.14
C VAL A 217 10.71 -19.21 10.46
N GLN A 218 9.62 -19.18 11.24
CA GLN A 218 8.25 -19.35 10.76
C GLN A 218 7.57 -17.99 10.71
N LEU A 219 7.00 -17.64 9.56
CA LEU A 219 6.13 -16.48 9.43
C LEU A 219 4.69 -16.85 9.75
N GLU A 220 3.97 -15.92 10.38
CA GLU A 220 2.56 -16.07 10.71
C GLU A 220 1.75 -14.87 10.21
N LEU A 221 0.50 -15.14 9.86
CA LEU A 221 -0.52 -14.16 9.54
C LEU A 221 -1.76 -14.41 10.37
N ASN A 222 -2.15 -13.42 11.17
CA ASN A 222 -3.26 -13.50 12.13
C ASN A 222 -3.14 -14.71 13.09
N GLY A 223 -1.91 -15.01 13.51
CA GLY A 223 -1.61 -16.11 14.43
C GLY A 223 -1.62 -17.50 13.79
N GLN A 224 -1.76 -17.60 12.46
CA GLN A 224 -1.64 -18.86 11.72
C GLN A 224 -0.30 -18.90 10.95
N PRO A 225 0.42 -20.03 10.95
CA PRO A 225 1.64 -20.15 10.16
C PRO A 225 1.32 -20.04 8.66
N VAL A 226 2.17 -19.32 7.92
CA VAL A 226 2.08 -19.16 6.47
C VAL A 226 3.36 -19.65 5.83
N GLY A 227 3.22 -20.57 4.87
CA GLY A 227 4.36 -21.20 4.19
C GLY A 227 5.17 -22.13 5.10
N GLU A 228 6.21 -22.71 4.51
CA GLU A 228 7.17 -23.55 5.22
C GLU A 228 8.15 -22.69 6.04
N PRO A 229 8.65 -23.19 7.20
CA PRO A 229 9.73 -22.54 7.93
C PRO A 229 10.98 -22.35 7.06
N VAL A 230 11.60 -21.18 7.13
CA VAL A 230 12.87 -20.91 6.44
C VAL A 230 14.03 -21.37 7.31
N ALA A 231 14.78 -22.37 6.85
CA ALA A 231 15.93 -22.92 7.57
C ALA A 231 17.24 -22.21 7.21
N PHE A 232 18.10 -22.00 8.21
CA PHE A 232 19.45 -21.48 8.06
C PHE A 232 20.37 -22.05 9.16
N SER A 233 21.68 -21.79 9.05
CA SER A 233 22.66 -22.22 10.06
C SER A 233 23.57 -21.08 10.47
N ILE A 234 23.98 -21.09 11.74
CA ILE A 234 25.02 -20.19 12.27
C ILE A 234 26.28 -21.03 12.55
N SER A 235 27.45 -20.57 12.10
CA SER A 235 28.75 -21.17 12.42
C SER A 235 29.60 -20.30 13.34
N GLY A 236 30.52 -20.93 14.07
CA GLY A 236 31.51 -20.28 14.94
C GLY A 236 32.66 -19.64 14.17
#